data_AF-A0A3B8RQ51-F1
#
_entry.id   AF-A0A3B8RQ51-F1
#
_cell.length_a   1.000
_cell.length_b   1.000
_cell.length_c   1.000
_cell.angle_alpha   90.00
_cell.angle_beta   90.00
_cell.angle_gamma   90.00
#
_symmetry.space_group_name_H-M   'P 1'
#
loop_
_entity.id
_entity.type
_entity.pdbx_description
1 polymer ?
#
loop_
_entity_poly.entity_id
_entity_poly.type
_entity_poly.pdbx_seq_one_letter_code
_entity_poly.pdbx_strand_id
1 'polypeptide(L)'
;TNFLTEFNQDKSKYSNSTLLFGVMKDKAIKEMLTLLRDSFEKILITDIDYERACKISELEKIAAEINLNVNSVTNPGKYVAAFKEENPSKCLVVLGSMYLLGAIKTDLERIKIS
;
A
#
# COMPACT_ATOMS: atom_id res chain seq x y z
N THR A 1 20.75 0.55 6.81
CA THR A 1 20.18 1.12 5.58
C THR A 1 18.69 1.32 5.76
N ASN A 2 18.08 2.29 5.09
CA ASN A 2 16.62 2.48 5.09
C ASN A 2 16.02 1.58 3.99
N PHE A 3 14.88 0.94 4.26
CA PHE A 3 14.14 0.11 3.29
C PHE A 3 14.05 0.75 1.90
N LEU A 4 13.74 2.05 1.81
CA LEU A 4 13.59 2.72 0.52
C LEU A 4 14.89 2.79 -0.27
N THR A 5 16.05 2.86 0.40
CA THR A 5 17.35 2.84 -0.28
C THR A 5 17.58 1.50 -0.96
N GLU A 6 17.34 0.40 -0.24
CA GLU A 6 17.50 -0.97 -0.77
C GLU A 6 16.47 -1.25 -1.86
N PHE A 7 15.20 -0.89 -1.62
CA PHE A 7 14.14 -1.06 -2.62
C PHE A 7 14.44 -0.29 -3.91
N ASN A 8 14.91 0.96 -3.83
CA ASN A 8 15.22 1.75 -5.03
C ASN A 8 16.42 1.21 -5.82
N GLN A 9 17.33 0.46 -5.20
CA GLN A 9 18.40 -0.24 -5.91
C GLN A 9 17.87 -1.46 -6.67
N ASP A 10 16.88 -2.14 -6.10
CA ASP A 10 16.32 -3.37 -6.67
C ASP A 10 15.13 -3.13 -7.60
N LYS A 11 14.47 -1.96 -7.55
CA LYS A 11 13.21 -1.73 -8.26
C LYS A 11 13.31 -1.91 -9.78
N SER A 12 14.50 -1.70 -10.34
CA SER A 12 14.77 -1.91 -11.78
C SER A 12 14.66 -3.37 -12.22
N LYS A 13 14.58 -4.32 -11.28
CA LYS A 13 14.33 -5.75 -11.56
C LYS A 13 12.85 -6.03 -11.90
N TYR A 14 11.96 -5.08 -11.62
CA TYR A 14 10.52 -5.21 -11.84
C TYR A 14 10.07 -4.36 -13.01
N SER A 15 9.06 -4.82 -13.75
CA SER A 15 8.46 -4.06 -14.85
C SER A 15 7.62 -2.89 -14.37
N ASN A 16 6.96 -3.06 -13.22
CA ASN A 16 6.21 -2.01 -12.53
C ASN A 16 6.29 -2.18 -11.01
N SER A 17 6.40 -1.07 -10.30
CA SER A 17 6.39 -1.00 -8.84
C SER A 17 5.11 -0.31 -8.32
N THR A 18 4.27 -1.06 -7.61
CA THR A 18 3.03 -0.56 -7.01
C THR A 18 3.13 -0.60 -5.49
N LEU A 19 2.69 0.47 -4.83
CA LEU A 19 2.53 0.55 -3.38
C LEU A 19 1.05 0.37 -3.02
N LEU A 20 0.75 -0.46 -2.02
CA LEU A 20 -0.51 -0.47 -1.29
C LEU A 20 -0.29 0.06 0.12
N PHE A 21 -0.85 1.23 0.39
CA PHE A 21 -0.61 2.00 1.61
C PHE A 21 -1.87 2.09 2.48
N GLY A 22 -1.74 1.69 3.73
CA GLY A 22 -2.78 1.86 4.75
C GLY A 22 -2.15 2.06 6.11
N VAL A 23 -2.55 3.12 6.80
CA VAL A 23 -1.85 3.64 7.99
C VAL A 23 -2.85 4.07 9.07
N MET A 24 -2.35 4.21 10.29
CA MET A 24 -3.15 4.71 11.42
C MET A 24 -3.20 6.25 11.41
N LYS A 25 -4.29 6.82 11.93
CA LYS A 25 -4.54 8.28 11.97
C LYS A 25 -3.50 9.08 12.78
N ASP A 26 -2.84 8.43 13.73
CA ASP A 26 -1.86 9.04 14.64
C ASP A 26 -0.44 9.13 14.05
N LYS A 27 -0.26 8.80 12.77
CA LYS A 27 1.03 8.85 12.09
C LYS A 27 1.23 10.14 11.30
N ALA A 28 2.49 10.41 10.97
CA ALA A 28 2.93 11.48 10.08
C ALA A 28 2.63 11.11 8.61
N ILE A 29 1.35 11.00 8.25
CA ILE A 29 0.89 10.44 6.97
C ILE A 29 1.42 11.25 5.78
N LYS A 30 1.37 12.58 5.88
CA LYS A 30 1.79 13.49 4.82
C LYS A 30 3.28 13.32 4.51
N GLU A 31 4.10 13.24 5.54
CA GLU A 31 5.54 13.02 5.47
C GLU A 31 5.85 11.65 4.88
N MET A 32 5.14 10.60 5.33
CA MET A 32 5.29 9.25 4.80
C MET A 32 4.98 9.20 3.30
N LEU A 33 3.85 9.74 2.86
CA LEU A 33 3.49 9.77 1.44
C LEU A 33 4.48 10.60 0.61
N THR A 34 4.97 11.71 1.16
CA THR A 34 6.01 12.55 0.52
C THR A 34 7.31 11.77 0.30
N LEU A 35 7.72 10.92 1.24
CA LEU A 35 8.91 10.08 1.08
C LEU A 35 8.72 8.95 0.05
N LEU A 36 7.49 8.48 -0.10
CA LEU A 36 7.16 7.33 -0.96
C LEU A 36 6.91 7.72 -2.42
N ARG A 37 6.54 8.98 -2.69
CA ARG A 37 6.06 9.46 -4.01
C ARG A 37 6.95 9.09 -5.20
N ASP A 38 8.27 9.15 -5.05
CA ASP A 38 9.21 8.96 -6.16
C ASP A 38 9.76 7.51 -6.25
N SER A 39 9.37 6.68 -5.28
CA SER A 39 9.84 5.30 -5.21
C SER A 39 8.94 4.33 -5.99
N PHE A 40 7.67 4.70 -6.24
CA PHE A 40 6.66 3.83 -6.83
C PHE A 40 5.99 4.50 -8.03
N GLU A 41 5.70 3.72 -9.07
CA GLU A 41 4.98 4.21 -10.24
C GLU A 41 3.48 4.39 -9.97
N LYS A 42 2.93 3.56 -9.08
CA LYS A 42 1.53 3.61 -8.67
C LYS A 42 1.43 3.54 -7.16
N ILE A 43 0.62 4.42 -6.58
CA ILE A 43 0.29 4.40 -5.16
C ILE A 43 -1.21 4.15 -5.01
N LEU A 44 -1.50 3.05 -4.32
CA LEU A 44 -2.83 2.66 -3.91
C LEU A 44 -2.98 2.97 -2.43
N ILE A 45 -4.14 3.47 -2.05
CA ILE A 45 -4.51 3.70 -0.65
C ILE A 45 -5.67 2.81 -0.25
N THR A 46 -5.66 2.38 1.00
CA THR A 46 -6.68 1.49 1.54
C THR A 46 -6.88 1.79 3.02
N ASP A 47 -8.02 1.39 3.54
CA ASP A 47 -8.28 1.32 4.96
C ASP A 47 -8.61 -0.12 5.37
N ILE A 48 -8.67 -0.33 6.67
CA ILE A 48 -9.08 -1.59 7.28
C ILE A 48 -10.16 -1.29 8.31
N ASP A 49 -10.92 -2.32 8.67
CA ASP A 49 -11.91 -2.22 9.74
C ASP A 49 -11.20 -2.22 11.11
N TYR A 50 -10.67 -1.05 11.45
CA TYR A 50 -10.02 -0.78 12.71
C TYR A 50 -10.22 0.69 13.07
N GLU A 51 -10.61 0.97 14.31
CA GLU A 51 -10.99 2.32 14.76
C GLU A 51 -9.92 3.38 14.48
N ARG A 52 -8.65 3.00 14.67
CA ARG A 52 -7.50 3.90 14.48
C ARG A 52 -7.03 4.00 13.04
N ALA A 53 -7.59 3.21 12.11
CA ALA A 53 -7.20 3.27 10.71
C ALA A 53 -7.62 4.60 10.08
N CYS A 54 -6.71 5.21 9.34
CA CYS A 54 -7.02 6.36 8.53
C CYS A 54 -7.92 5.92 7.37
N LYS A 55 -9.04 6.63 7.18
CA LYS A 55 -10.02 6.27 6.16
C LYS A 55 -9.49 6.64 4.78
N ILE A 56 -9.95 5.92 3.75
CA ILE A 56 -9.58 6.22 2.35
C ILE A 56 -9.82 7.69 2.02
N SER A 57 -10.97 8.25 2.41
CA SER A 57 -11.30 9.66 2.16
C SER A 57 -10.38 10.66 2.86
N GLU A 58 -9.80 10.31 4.01
CA GLU A 58 -8.79 11.12 4.69
C GLU A 58 -7.44 11.02 3.96
N LEU A 59 -7.05 9.81 3.53
CA LEU A 59 -5.85 9.58 2.74
C LEU A 59 -5.89 10.30 1.39
N GLU A 60 -7.02 10.29 0.69
CA GLU A 60 -7.24 11.02 -0.56
C GLU A 60 -7.01 12.53 -0.38
N LYS A 61 -7.55 13.11 0.71
CA LYS A 61 -7.35 14.52 1.04
C LYS A 61 -5.87 14.84 1.28
N ILE A 62 -5.19 14.04 2.10
CA ILE A 62 -3.76 14.25 2.41
C ILE A 62 -2.90 14.09 1.15
N ALA A 63 -3.21 13.12 0.29
CA ALA A 63 -2.51 12.94 -0.98
C ALA A 63 -2.72 14.15 -1.93
N ALA A 64 -3.95 14.68 -2.00
CA ALA A 64 -4.25 15.86 -2.78
C ALA A 64 -3.47 17.11 -2.30
N GLU A 65 -3.31 17.29 -0.98
CA GLU A 65 -2.52 18.41 -0.42
C GLU A 65 -1.04 18.42 -0.86
N ILE A 66 -0.49 17.27 -1.24
CA ILE A 66 0.90 17.13 -1.72
C ILE A 66 0.99 16.89 -3.23
N ASN A 67 -0.11 17.08 -3.96
CA ASN A 67 -0.24 16.82 -5.39
C ASN A 67 0.18 15.40 -5.77
N LEU A 68 -0.20 14.41 -4.96
CA LEU A 68 0.08 13.00 -5.20
C LEU A 68 -1.17 12.30 -5.75
N ASN A 69 -1.04 11.70 -6.92
CA ASN A 69 -2.09 10.87 -7.50
C ASN A 69 -2.13 9.50 -6.81
N VAL A 70 -3.30 9.13 -6.29
CA VAL A 70 -3.53 7.84 -5.63
C VAL A 70 -4.82 7.21 -6.14
N ASN A 71 -4.90 5.88 -6.08
CA ASN A 71 -6.14 5.15 -6.33
C ASN A 71 -6.59 4.42 -5.05
N SER A 72 -7.88 4.37 -4.81
CA SER A 72 -8.43 3.67 -3.66
C SER A 72 -8.66 2.17 -3.92
N VAL A 73 -8.41 1.36 -2.89
CA VAL A 73 -8.69 -0.09 -2.84
C VAL A 73 -9.49 -0.38 -1.59
N THR A 74 -10.71 -0.89 -1.73
CA THR A 74 -11.62 -1.17 -0.61
C THR A 74 -11.48 -2.56 -0.03
N ASN A 75 -10.87 -3.50 -0.77
CA ASN A 75 -10.61 -4.85 -0.29
C ASN A 75 -9.14 -5.21 -0.53
N PRO A 76 -8.24 -4.83 0.40
CA PRO A 76 -6.80 -5.01 0.21
C PRO A 76 -6.41 -6.49 0.14
N GLY A 77 -7.08 -7.37 0.89
CA GLY A 77 -6.83 -8.82 0.84
C GLY A 77 -7.12 -9.43 -0.53
N LYS A 78 -8.29 -9.15 -1.11
CA LYS A 78 -8.64 -9.59 -2.47
C LYS A 78 -7.74 -8.98 -3.53
N TYR A 79 -7.36 -7.70 -3.37
CA TYR A 79 -6.43 -7.05 -4.28
C TYR A 79 -5.07 -7.76 -4.30
N VAL A 80 -4.50 -8.04 -3.13
CA VAL A 80 -3.23 -8.77 -3.01
C VAL A 80 -3.35 -10.18 -3.59
N ALA A 81 -4.45 -10.88 -3.34
CA ALA A 81 -4.69 -12.21 -3.93
C ALA A 81 -4.70 -12.15 -5.46
N ALA A 82 -5.43 -11.21 -6.05
CA ALA A 82 -5.49 -11.03 -7.50
C ALA A 82 -4.14 -10.61 -8.08
N PHE A 83 -3.41 -9.70 -7.43
CA PHE A 83 -2.08 -9.25 -7.87
C PHE A 83 -1.09 -10.42 -7.94
N LYS A 84 -1.17 -11.40 -7.04
CA LYS A 84 -0.31 -12.58 -7.07
C LYS A 84 -0.49 -13.45 -8.31
N GLU A 85 -1.67 -13.42 -8.92
CA GLU A 85 -1.98 -14.16 -10.15
C GLU A 85 -1.64 -13.35 -11.42
N GLU A 86 -1.21 -12.09 -11.28
CA GLU A 86 -0.76 -11.25 -12.40
C GLU A 86 0.67 -11.62 -12.87
N ASN A 87 1.21 -10.81 -13.78
CA ASN A 87 2.54 -10.96 -14.33
C ASN A 87 3.62 -10.99 -13.21
N PRO A 88 4.44 -12.05 -13.12
CA PRO A 88 5.48 -12.22 -12.09
C PRO A 88 6.56 -11.14 -12.08
N SER A 89 6.71 -10.38 -13.17
CA SER A 89 7.67 -9.26 -13.25
C SER A 89 7.20 -8.00 -12.51
N LYS A 90 5.94 -7.92 -12.09
CA LYS A 90 5.42 -6.78 -11.31
C LYS A 90 5.72 -6.95 -9.82
N CYS A 91 5.92 -5.84 -9.12
CA CYS A 91 6.12 -5.82 -7.67
C CYS A 91 4.99 -5.05 -6.98
N LEU A 92 4.39 -5.67 -5.95
CA LEU A 92 3.50 -5.01 -5.01
C LEU A 92 4.20 -4.93 -3.65
N VAL A 93 4.31 -3.71 -3.14
CA VAL A 93 4.81 -3.42 -1.81
C VAL A 93 3.64 -2.99 -0.93
N VAL A 94 3.50 -3.61 0.25
CA VAL A 94 2.45 -3.27 1.21
C VAL A 94 3.10 -2.60 2.42
N LEU A 95 2.72 -1.35 2.72
CA LEU A 95 3.31 -0.55 3.81
C LEU A 95 2.25 0.24 4.58
N GLY A 96 2.71 0.84 5.69
CA GLY A 96 1.96 1.81 6.48
C GLY A 96 1.63 1.33 7.88
N SER A 97 1.07 0.12 8.03
CA SER A 97 0.73 -0.43 9.35
C SER A 97 0.83 -1.94 9.43
N MET A 98 1.20 -2.43 10.63
CA MET A 98 1.17 -3.86 10.94
C MET A 98 -0.25 -4.43 10.91
N TYR A 99 -1.25 -3.62 11.27
CA TYR A 99 -2.66 -4.01 11.22
C TYR A 99 -3.14 -4.26 9.79
N LEU A 100 -2.68 -3.47 8.81
CA LEU A 100 -2.95 -3.73 7.40
C LEU A 100 -2.41 -5.10 6.97
N LEU A 101 -1.16 -5.40 7.32
CA LEU A 101 -0.55 -6.70 7.01
C LEU A 101 -1.31 -7.85 7.68
N GLY A 102 -1.74 -7.67 8.93
CA GLY A 102 -2.55 -8.66 9.66
C GLY A 102 -3.91 -8.91 9.00
N ALA A 103 -4.60 -7.85 8.57
CA ALA A 103 -5.87 -7.95 7.86
C ALA A 103 -5.72 -8.68 6.52
N ILE A 104 -4.73 -8.30 5.71
CA ILE A 104 -4.44 -8.96 4.43
C ILE A 104 -4.10 -10.43 4.64
N LYS A 105 -3.25 -10.76 5.63
CA LYS A 105 -2.91 -12.15 5.93
C LYS A 105 -4.15 -12.97 6.27
N THR A 106 -5.02 -12.44 7.13
CA THR A 106 -6.29 -13.08 7.51
C THR A 106 -7.18 -13.33 6.31
N ASP A 107 -7.32 -12.35 5.42
CA ASP A 107 -8.10 -12.48 4.19
C ASP A 107 -7.53 -13.54 3.24
N LEU A 108 -6.21 -13.57 3.08
CA LEU A 108 -5.53 -14.57 2.25
C LEU A 108 -5.71 -15.99 2.79
N GLU A 109 -5.69 -16.17 4.11
CA GLU A 109 -5.97 -17.47 4.75
C GLU A 109 -7.42 -17.92 4.50
N ARG A 110 -8.38 -17.00 4.56
CA ARG A 110 -9.80 -17.30 4.26
C ARG A 110 -10.03 -17.67 2.79
N ILE A 111 -9.41 -16.94 1.87
CA ILE A 111 -9.55 -17.19 0.42
C ILE A 111 -9.02 -18.58 0.05
N LYS A 112 -7.92 -19.04 0.67
CA LYS A 112 -7.38 -20.40 0.43
C LYS A 112 -8.31 -21.54 0.86
N ILE A 113 -9.25 -21.26 1.76
CA ILE A 113 -10.22 -22.23 2.29
C ILE A 113 -11.51 -22.22 1.45
N SER A 114 -11.66 -21.27 0.52
CA SER A 114 -12.82 -21.08 -0.36
C SER A 114 -12.60 -21.73 -1.72
#